data_AF-K1T8W3-F1
#
_entry.id   AF-K1T8W3-F1
#
_cell.length_a   1.000
_cell.length_b   1.000
_cell.length_c   1.000
_cell.angle_alpha   90.00
_cell.angle_beta   90.00
_cell.angle_gamma   90.00
#
_symmetry.space_group_name_H-M   'P 1'
#
loop_
_entity.id
_entity.type
_entity.pdbx_description
1 polymer ?
#
loop_
_entity_poly.entity_id
_entity_poly.type
_entity_poly.pdbx_seq_one_letter_code
_entity_poly.pdbx_strand_id
1 'polypeptide(L)'
;RKISRVGSDKDVDVDVRIIAATNKNLREEIKKGNFREDLFHRIGVILIKVPPLREHSEDIPLLVDHFIDMICEEYDMPRKPMDKKAVEMLRQMPWTGNIRELRNVIERLVVLSGTKITPNDVELYC
;
A
#
# COMPACT_ATOMS: atom_id res chain seq x y z
N ARG A 1 31.23 -4.18 8.31
CA ARG A 1 31.18 -3.88 6.85
C ARG A 1 31.73 -2.46 6.68
N LYS A 2 32.27 -2.08 5.52
CA LYS A 2 32.86 -0.73 5.34
C LYS A 2 32.16 0.03 4.21
N ILE A 3 32.03 1.33 4.37
CA ILE A 3 31.58 2.24 3.31
C ILE A 3 32.59 3.39 3.17
N SER A 4 32.72 3.90 1.96
CA SER A 4 33.57 5.04 1.64
C SER A 4 32.70 6.09 0.95
N ARG A 5 32.83 7.35 1.36
CA ARG A 5 32.12 8.45 0.68
C ARG A 5 32.75 8.69 -0.68
N VAL A 6 31.96 9.10 -1.67
CA VAL A 6 32.49 9.44 -3.01
C VAL A 6 33.56 10.52 -2.87
N GLY A 7 34.77 10.26 -3.37
CA GLY A 7 35.91 11.16 -3.29
C GLY A 7 36.70 11.12 -1.97
N SER A 8 36.34 10.23 -1.03
CA SER A 8 37.11 10.00 0.19
C SER A 8 37.94 8.73 0.09
N ASP A 9 39.15 8.79 0.64
CA ASP A 9 40.07 7.68 0.85
C ASP A 9 39.83 6.94 2.19
N LYS A 10 38.83 7.36 2.98
CA LYS A 10 38.60 6.84 4.34
C LYS A 10 37.47 5.82 4.39
N ASP A 11 37.86 4.63 4.83
CA ASP A 11 37.06 3.56 5.44
C ASP A 11 36.17 4.01 6.61
N VAL A 12 34.84 3.86 6.56
CA VAL A 12 33.97 3.92 7.75
C VAL A 12 33.36 2.55 8.02
N ASP A 13 33.63 2.00 9.21
CA ASP A 13 33.00 0.78 9.68
C ASP A 13 31.52 1.01 10.01
N VAL A 14 30.67 0.12 9.52
CA VAL A 14 29.22 0.16 9.71
C VAL A 14 28.66 -1.21 10.07
N ASP A 15 27.65 -1.16 10.93
CA ASP A 15 26.71 -2.25 11.22
C ASP A 15 25.31 -1.80 10.81
N VAL A 16 24.74 -2.47 9.81
CA VAL A 16 23.49 -2.05 9.15
C VAL A 16 22.62 -3.24 8.79
N ARG A 17 21.32 -3.08 9.01
CA ARG A 17 20.28 -3.96 8.46
C ARG A 17 19.76 -3.37 7.15
N ILE A 18 19.72 -4.19 6.10
CA ILE A 18 19.24 -3.77 4.78
C ILE A 18 17.83 -4.33 4.58
N ILE A 19 16.90 -3.46 4.21
CA ILE A 19 15.55 -3.80 3.74
C ILE A 19 15.40 -3.19 2.35
N ALA A 20 15.01 -3.99 1.37
CA ALA A 20 14.79 -3.55 0.00
C ALA A 20 13.39 -3.96 -0.46
N ALA A 21 12.77 -3.13 -1.29
CA ALA A 21 11.47 -3.39 -1.88
C ALA A 21 11.48 -2.99 -3.36
N THR A 22 10.76 -3.74 -4.19
CA THR A 22 10.62 -3.44 -5.62
C THR A 22 9.31 -4.01 -6.14
N ASN A 23 8.69 -3.32 -7.09
CA ASN A 23 7.55 -3.80 -7.85
C ASN A 23 7.97 -4.50 -9.16
N LYS A 24 9.26 -4.49 -9.52
CA LYS A 24 9.79 -5.16 -10.70
C LYS A 24 10.16 -6.60 -10.39
N ASN A 25 10.00 -7.48 -11.37
CA ASN A 25 10.53 -8.84 -11.30
C ASN A 25 12.06 -8.81 -11.46
N LEU A 26 12.80 -8.91 -10.36
CA LEU A 26 14.27 -8.85 -10.39
C LEU A 26 14.91 -9.93 -11.26
N ARG A 27 14.29 -11.13 -11.37
CA ARG A 27 14.82 -12.19 -12.24
C ARG A 27 14.75 -11.82 -13.71
N GLU A 28 13.70 -11.11 -14.12
CA GLU A 28 13.59 -10.58 -15.49
C GLU A 28 14.55 -9.41 -15.71
N GLU A 29 14.70 -8.53 -14.72
CA GLU A 29 15.64 -7.40 -14.83
C GLU A 29 17.10 -7.85 -14.88
N ILE A 30 17.47 -8.97 -14.24
CA ILE A 30 18.78 -9.62 -14.40
C ILE A 30 18.96 -10.09 -15.84
N LYS A 31 17.97 -10.79 -16.41
CA LYS A 31 18.03 -11.27 -17.82
C LYS A 31 18.17 -10.13 -18.82
N LYS A 32 17.60 -8.96 -18.52
CA LYS A 32 17.71 -7.74 -19.35
C LYS A 32 19.03 -6.97 -19.12
N GLY A 33 19.86 -7.36 -18.16
CA GLY A 33 21.10 -6.66 -17.80
C GLY A 33 20.90 -5.39 -16.95
N ASN A 34 19.66 -5.13 -16.50
CA ASN A 34 19.33 -3.95 -15.69
C ASN A 34 19.62 -4.14 -14.20
N PHE A 35 19.84 -5.38 -13.76
CA PHE A 35 20.11 -5.69 -12.37
C PHE A 35 21.23 -6.70 -12.21
N ARG A 36 22.06 -6.49 -11.19
CA ARG A 36 23.21 -7.33 -10.88
C ARG A 36 22.79 -8.61 -10.18
N GLU A 37 23.18 -9.75 -10.75
CA GLU A 37 22.87 -11.08 -10.21
C GLU A 37 23.51 -11.31 -8.83
N ASP A 38 24.76 -10.91 -8.64
CA ASP A 38 25.47 -11.04 -7.36
C ASP A 38 24.79 -10.27 -6.22
N LEU A 39 24.25 -9.09 -6.52
CA LEU A 39 23.48 -8.32 -5.55
C LEU A 39 22.16 -9.01 -5.20
N PHE A 40 21.46 -9.58 -6.19
CA PHE A 40 20.21 -10.31 -5.97
C PHE A 40 20.40 -11.47 -4.99
N HIS A 41 21.47 -12.26 -5.14
CA HIS A 41 21.78 -13.35 -4.21
C HIS A 41 22.11 -12.89 -2.79
N ARG A 42 22.58 -11.65 -2.60
CA ARG A 42 22.89 -11.09 -1.28
C ARG A 42 21.68 -10.50 -0.56
N ILE A 43 20.74 -9.89 -1.29
CA ILE A 43 19.55 -9.26 -0.70
C ILE A 43 18.33 -10.18 -0.70
N GLY A 44 18.25 -11.11 -1.64
CA GLY A 44 17.12 -12.02 -1.85
C GLY A 44 17.11 -13.25 -0.95
N VAL A 45 17.77 -13.21 0.22
CA VAL A 45 17.84 -14.34 1.16
C VAL A 45 16.47 -14.62 1.77
N ILE A 46 15.74 -13.57 2.17
CA ILE A 46 14.38 -13.65 2.68
C ILE A 46 13.50 -12.80 1.77
N LEU A 47 12.60 -13.46 1.05
CA LEU A 47 11.65 -12.81 0.15
C LEU A 47 10.27 -12.76 0.82
N ILE A 48 9.79 -11.54 1.07
CA ILE A 48 8.42 -11.31 1.53
C ILE A 48 7.62 -10.82 0.33
N LYS A 49 6.71 -11.66 -0.16
CA LYS A 49 5.77 -11.28 -1.20
C LYS A 49 4.59 -10.57 -0.55
N VAL A 50 4.38 -9.31 -0.89
CA VAL A 50 3.18 -8.57 -0.49
C VAL A 50 2.11 -8.80 -1.56
N PRO A 51 1.04 -9.54 -1.27
CA PRO A 51 -0.04 -9.77 -2.21
C PRO A 51 -0.84 -8.48 -2.45
N PRO A 52 -1.44 -8.30 -3.63
CA PRO A 52 -2.33 -7.20 -3.89
C PRO A 52 -3.63 -7.33 -3.08
N LEU A 53 -4.30 -6.21 -2.82
CA LEU A 53 -5.51 -6.15 -2.00
C LEU A 53 -6.65 -7.01 -2.56
N ARG A 54 -6.73 -7.19 -3.89
CA ARG A 54 -7.71 -8.08 -4.53
C ARG A 54 -7.56 -9.56 -4.16
N GLU A 55 -6.35 -9.97 -3.71
CA GLU A 55 -6.11 -11.33 -3.19
C GLU A 55 -6.46 -11.43 -1.69
N HIS A 56 -6.82 -10.31 -1.05
CA HIS A 56 -7.17 -10.18 0.37
C HIS A 56 -8.40 -9.27 0.59
N SER A 57 -9.47 -9.54 -0.16
CA SER A 57 -10.71 -8.75 -0.09
C SER A 57 -11.42 -8.82 1.28
N GLU A 58 -11.10 -9.82 2.09
CA GLU A 58 -11.55 -10.02 3.46
C GLU A 58 -11.01 -8.98 4.44
N ASP A 59 -9.89 -8.32 4.12
CA ASP A 59 -9.29 -7.27 4.95
C ASP A 59 -9.94 -5.89 4.71
N ILE A 60 -10.67 -5.73 3.60
CA ILE A 60 -11.28 -4.47 3.20
C ILE A 60 -12.20 -3.88 4.28
N PRO A 61 -13.11 -4.64 4.93
CA PRO A 61 -13.94 -4.08 6.01
C PRO A 61 -13.13 -3.41 7.13
N LEU A 62 -12.04 -4.04 7.57
CA LEU A 62 -11.18 -3.49 8.61
C LEU A 62 -10.44 -2.23 8.14
N LEU A 63 -9.95 -2.24 6.91
CA LEU A 63 -9.28 -1.09 6.29
C LEU A 63 -10.25 0.08 6.09
N VAL A 64 -11.50 -0.19 5.70
CA VAL A 64 -12.55 0.81 5.54
C VAL A 64 -12.82 1.51 6.86
N ASP A 65 -13.06 0.75 7.94
CA ASP A 65 -13.28 1.33 9.27
C ASP A 65 -12.08 2.18 9.71
N HIS A 66 -10.87 1.66 9.53
CA HIS A 66 -9.63 2.38 9.87
C HIS A 66 -9.47 3.69 9.10
N PHE A 67 -9.73 3.69 7.78
CA PHE A 67 -9.60 4.89 6.97
C PHE A 67 -10.71 5.90 7.25
N ILE A 68 -11.94 5.46 7.52
CA ILE A 68 -13.01 6.38 7.96
C ILE A 68 -12.59 7.08 9.24
N ASP A 69 -12.09 6.34 10.24
CA ASP A 69 -11.66 6.92 11.51
C ASP A 69 -10.52 7.93 11.31
N MET A 70 -9.48 7.53 10.57
CA MET A 70 -8.33 8.37 10.24
C MET A 70 -8.74 9.66 9.52
N ILE A 71 -9.58 9.57 8.49
CA ILE A 71 -9.96 10.73 7.66
C ILE A 71 -10.91 11.66 8.41
N CYS A 72 -11.86 11.10 9.18
CA CYS A 72 -12.73 11.90 10.03
C CYS A 72 -11.93 12.66 11.10
N GLU A 73 -10.90 12.03 11.70
CA GLU A 73 -9.99 12.70 12.64
C GLU A 73 -9.14 13.78 11.94
N GLU A 74 -8.57 13.50 10.77
CA GLU A 74 -7.80 14.47 9.97
C GLU A 74 -8.62 15.73 9.61
N TYR A 75 -9.92 15.59 9.40
CA TYR A 75 -10.82 16.66 8.99
C TYR A 75 -11.66 17.27 10.14
N ASP A 76 -11.42 16.85 11.38
CA ASP A 76 -12.19 17.28 12.56
C ASP A 76 -13.72 17.09 12.37
N MET A 77 -14.10 15.92 11.81
CA MET A 77 -15.47 15.56 11.52
C MET A 77 -15.94 14.40 12.42
N PRO A 78 -17.23 14.32 12.75
CA PRO A 78 -17.76 13.14 13.43
C PRO A 78 -17.62 11.90 12.54
N ARG A 79 -17.31 10.76 13.17
CA ARG A 79 -17.19 9.47 12.48
C ARG A 79 -18.44 9.18 11.65
N LYS A 80 -18.25 8.91 10.36
CA LYS A 80 -19.34 8.62 9.43
C LYS A 80 -19.57 7.10 9.32
N PRO A 81 -20.71 6.55 9.76
CA PRO A 81 -21.00 5.14 9.58
C PRO A 81 -21.17 4.79 8.10
N MET A 82 -20.75 3.57 7.73
CA MET A 82 -20.93 3.03 6.39
C MET A 82 -21.88 1.82 6.42
N ASP A 83 -22.75 1.72 5.42
CA ASP A 83 -23.67 0.58 5.29
C ASP A 83 -22.91 -0.72 4.97
N LYS A 84 -23.34 -1.82 5.58
CA LYS A 84 -22.73 -3.15 5.33
C LYS A 84 -22.76 -3.54 3.84
N LYS A 85 -23.84 -3.19 3.15
CA LYS A 85 -23.96 -3.42 1.69
C LYS A 85 -22.94 -2.59 0.90
N ALA A 86 -22.67 -1.36 1.32
CA ALA A 86 -21.70 -0.49 0.68
C ALA A 86 -20.28 -1.04 0.87
N VAL A 87 -19.96 -1.55 2.08
CA VAL A 87 -18.69 -2.26 2.33
C VAL A 87 -18.57 -3.49 1.43
N GLU A 88 -19.64 -4.28 1.28
CA GLU A 88 -19.63 -5.46 0.41
C GLU A 88 -19.40 -5.11 -1.06
N MET A 89 -19.96 -4.00 -1.54
CA MET A 89 -19.66 -3.50 -2.90
C MET A 89 -18.18 -3.17 -3.06
N LEU A 90 -17.58 -2.48 -2.08
CA LEU A 90 -16.14 -2.19 -2.09
C LEU A 90 -15.30 -3.48 -2.08
N ARG A 91 -15.74 -4.55 -1.42
CA ARG A 91 -15.02 -5.84 -1.41
C ARG A 91 -14.91 -6.49 -2.80
N GLN A 92 -15.87 -6.22 -3.68
CA GLN A 92 -15.96 -6.82 -5.01
C GLN A 92 -15.17 -6.03 -6.06
N MET A 93 -14.63 -4.86 -5.71
CA MET A 93 -13.85 -4.03 -6.62
C MET A 93 -12.43 -4.58 -6.84
N PRO A 94 -11.80 -4.30 -8.00
CA PRO A 94 -10.51 -4.90 -8.38
C PRO A 94 -9.27 -4.31 -7.69
N TRP A 95 -9.39 -3.13 -7.06
CA TRP A 95 -8.33 -2.42 -6.32
C TRP A 95 -6.95 -2.47 -6.96
N THR A 96 -6.83 -2.02 -8.22
CA THR A 96 -5.57 -2.05 -8.97
C THR A 96 -4.48 -1.17 -8.34
N GLY A 97 -4.88 -0.05 -7.72
CA GLY A 97 -4.04 0.83 -6.92
C GLY A 97 -3.91 0.42 -5.44
N ASN A 98 -4.48 -0.74 -5.06
CA ASN A 98 -4.42 -1.32 -3.72
C ASN A 98 -4.87 -0.33 -2.63
N ILE A 99 -4.17 -0.31 -1.50
CA ILE A 99 -4.47 0.50 -0.32
C ILE A 99 -4.56 2.00 -0.65
N ARG A 100 -3.75 2.50 -1.59
CA ARG A 100 -3.77 3.91 -1.98
C ARG A 100 -5.08 4.28 -2.68
N GLU A 101 -5.55 3.42 -3.59
CA GLU A 101 -6.82 3.61 -4.26
C GLU A 101 -7.99 3.51 -3.27
N LEU A 102 -7.96 2.49 -2.39
CA LEU A 102 -8.98 2.32 -1.35
C LEU A 102 -9.07 3.57 -0.46
N ARG A 103 -7.95 4.06 0.10
CA ARG A 103 -7.96 5.27 0.94
C ARG A 103 -8.58 6.46 0.22
N ASN A 104 -8.19 6.71 -1.03
CA ASN A 104 -8.72 7.82 -1.82
C ASN A 104 -10.23 7.70 -2.09
N VAL A 105 -10.71 6.48 -2.34
CA VAL A 105 -12.16 6.22 -2.51
C VAL A 105 -12.90 6.45 -1.20
N ILE A 106 -12.39 5.96 -0.07
CA ILE A 106 -12.99 6.20 1.24
C ILE A 106 -13.02 7.69 1.58
N GLU A 107 -11.93 8.40 1.31
CA GLU A 107 -11.86 9.86 1.48
C GLU A 107 -12.94 10.58 0.67
N ARG A 108 -13.09 10.20 -0.60
CA ARG A 108 -14.15 10.75 -1.47
C ARG A 108 -15.55 10.47 -0.90
N LEU A 109 -15.82 9.24 -0.46
CA LEU A 109 -17.10 8.87 0.14
C LEU A 109 -17.36 9.63 1.45
N VAL A 110 -16.34 9.78 2.29
CA VAL A 110 -16.42 10.55 3.54
C VAL A 110 -16.74 12.02 3.26
N VAL A 111 -16.20 12.62 2.21
CA VAL A 111 -16.46 14.04 1.87
C VAL A 111 -17.81 14.23 1.16
N LEU A 112 -18.17 13.36 0.22
CA LEU A 112 -19.33 13.57 -0.67
C LEU A 112 -20.64 13.00 -0.12
N SER A 113 -20.60 11.99 0.74
CA SER A 113 -21.82 11.40 1.32
C SER A 113 -22.40 12.27 2.45
N GLY A 114 -23.68 12.07 2.76
CA GLY A 114 -24.36 12.72 3.88
C GLY A 114 -23.89 12.23 5.25
N THR A 115 -24.81 12.04 6.20
CA THR A 115 -24.47 11.56 7.56
C THR A 115 -24.07 10.08 7.62
N LYS A 116 -24.31 9.32 6.55
CA LYS A 116 -24.00 7.90 6.42
C LYS A 116 -23.59 7.62 4.97
N ILE A 117 -22.59 6.76 4.79
CA ILE A 117 -22.19 6.27 3.46
C ILE A 117 -23.09 5.08 3.09
N THR A 118 -23.80 5.18 1.98
CA THR A 118 -24.81 4.22 1.50
C THR A 118 -24.34 3.49 0.25
N PRO A 119 -25.02 2.40 -0.17
CA PRO A 119 -24.71 1.72 -1.42
C PRO A 119 -24.80 2.64 -2.64
N ASN A 120 -25.76 3.57 -2.64
CA ASN A 120 -25.94 4.53 -3.73
C ASN A 120 -24.72 5.48 -3.84
N ASP A 121 -24.12 5.88 -2.72
CA ASP A 121 -22.89 6.67 -2.74
C ASP A 121 -21.74 5.92 -3.40
N VAL A 122 -21.64 4.61 -3.16
CA VAL A 122 -20.64 3.76 -3.80
C VAL A 122 -20.88 3.68 -5.32
N GLU A 123 -22.13 3.52 -5.76
CA GLU A 123 -22.48 3.52 -7.19
C GLU A 123 -22.18 4.86 -7.90
N LEU A 124 -22.37 5.99 -7.20
CA LEU A 124 -22.13 7.31 -7.79
C LEU A 124 -20.66 7.72 -7.82
N TYR A 125 -19.86 7.29 -6.84
CA TYR A 125 -18.55 7.89 -6.59
C TYR A 125 -17.36 6.92 -6.71
N CYS A 126 -17.59 5.62 -6.94
CA CYS A 126 -16.53 4.61 -7.04
C CYS A 126 -16.34 4.08 -8.46
#